data_AF-A0A957C4E4-F1
#
_entry.id   AF-A0A957C4E4-F1
#
_cell.length_a   1.000
_cell.length_b   1.000
_cell.length_c   1.000
_cell.angle_alpha   90.00
_cell.angle_beta   90.00
_cell.angle_gamma   90.00
#
_symmetry.space_group_name_H-M   'P 1'
#
loop_
_entity.id
_entity.type
_entity.pdbx_description
1 polymer ?
#
loop_
_entity_poly.entity_id
_entity_poly.type
_entity_poly.pdbx_seq_one_letter_code
_entity_poly.pdbx_strand_id
1 'polypeptide(L)'
;MSKNVIRLLLVFGLVLAALGAPTVLAQDDLLFPIGEDARFNWDSLQAFADEYDLTGQELTVFGPWLGVDQDLFESVVAYFEYATGANVIYAGSDSFEQQIV
;
A
#
# COMPACT_ATOMS: atom_id res chain seq x y z
N MET A 1 30.56 -13.27 30.20
CA MET A 1 29.77 -12.17 29.61
C MET A 1 28.61 -11.88 30.54
N SER A 2 28.54 -10.68 31.16
CA SER A 2 27.54 -10.43 32.21
C SER A 2 26.17 -10.13 31.61
N LYS A 3 25.10 -10.57 32.28
CA LYS A 3 23.70 -10.42 31.86
C LYS A 3 23.29 -8.96 31.55
N ASN A 4 24.06 -7.99 32.06
CA ASN A 4 23.85 -6.56 31.86
C ASN A 4 24.35 -6.08 30.49
N VAL A 5 25.35 -6.75 29.91
CA VAL A 5 25.83 -6.47 28.54
C VAL A 5 24.82 -6.95 27.50
N ILE A 6 24.11 -8.06 27.78
CA ILE A 6 23.05 -8.60 26.90
C ILE A 6 21.79 -7.72 26.93
N ARG A 7 21.43 -7.15 28.09
CA ARG A 7 20.33 -6.17 28.19
C ARG A 7 20.66 -4.84 27.50
N LEU A 8 21.92 -4.40 27.58
CA LEU A 8 22.35 -3.17 26.90
C LEU A 8 22.34 -3.32 25.36
N LEU A 9 22.61 -4.53 24.85
CA LEU A 9 22.50 -4.85 23.42
C LEU A 9 21.05 -5.02 22.94
N LEU A 10 20.14 -5.49 23.80
CA LEU A 10 18.71 -5.63 23.46
C LEU A 10 17.95 -4.29 23.39
N VAL A 11 18.43 -3.23 24.05
CA VAL A 11 17.80 -1.90 23.99
C VAL A 11 18.30 -1.07 22.80
N PHE A 12 19.38 -1.50 22.14
CA PHE A 12 19.90 -0.84 20.93
C PHE A 12 19.30 -1.38 19.62
N GLY A 13 18.45 -2.43 19.70
CA GLY A 13 17.83 -3.07 18.54
C GLY A 13 16.46 -2.50 18.12
N LEU A 14 15.95 -1.44 18.74
CA LEU A 14 14.58 -0.94 18.50
C LEU A 14 14.48 0.56 18.15
N VAL A 15 15.57 1.27 17.88
CA VAL A 15 15.52 2.74 17.65
C VAL A 15 16.19 3.17 16.34
N LEU A 16 16.07 2.37 15.27
CA LEU A 16 16.54 2.79 13.95
C LEU A 16 15.55 2.43 12.83
N ALA A 17 14.34 3.00 12.91
CA ALA A 17 13.43 3.11 11.76
C ALA A 17 12.56 4.38 11.81
N ALA A 18 13.06 5.44 12.45
CA ALA A 18 12.40 6.74 12.52
C ALA A 18 13.17 7.79 11.73
N LEU A 19 13.36 7.57 10.43
CA LEU A 19 13.71 8.64 9.49
C LEU A 19 13.16 8.29 8.10
N GLY A 20 12.02 8.92 7.76
CA GLY A 20 11.60 9.10 6.38
C GLY A 20 10.57 8.13 5.82
N ALA A 21 9.57 7.69 6.60
CA ALA A 21 8.37 7.13 5.96
C ALA A 21 7.66 8.29 5.21
N PRO A 22 7.60 8.31 3.86
CA PRO A 22 6.47 8.99 3.21
C PRO A 22 5.21 8.40 3.83
N THR A 23 4.14 9.18 3.92
CA THR A 23 2.85 8.75 4.47
C THR A 23 2.40 7.43 3.82
N VAL A 24 2.83 6.31 4.39
CA VAL A 24 2.31 4.97 4.12
C VAL A 24 0.85 5.10 4.50
N LEU A 25 -0.05 4.84 3.54
CA LEU A 25 -1.46 4.68 3.83
C LEU A 25 -1.55 3.79 5.07
N ALA A 26 -2.15 4.31 6.14
CA ALA A 26 -2.25 3.53 7.37
C ALA A 26 -2.98 2.23 7.00
N GLN A 27 -2.43 1.09 7.44
CA GLN A 27 -3.00 -0.24 7.17
C GLN A 27 -4.50 -0.31 7.54
N ASP A 28 -4.94 0.55 8.46
CA ASP A 28 -6.31 0.71 8.94
C ASP A 28 -7.34 1.09 7.86
N ASP A 29 -6.91 1.66 6.73
CA ASP A 29 -7.80 2.08 5.63
C ASP A 29 -8.03 0.97 4.58
N LEU A 30 -7.35 -0.18 4.70
CA LEU A 30 -7.49 -1.29 3.76
C LEU A 30 -8.69 -2.19 4.09
N LEU A 31 -9.40 -2.63 3.05
CA LEU A 31 -10.61 -3.46 3.20
C LEU A 31 -10.36 -4.79 3.95
N PHE A 32 -9.18 -5.37 3.77
CA PHE A 32 -8.70 -6.55 4.47
C PHE A 32 -7.38 -6.20 5.14
N PRO A 33 -7.28 -6.34 6.47
CA PRO A 33 -6.02 -6.12 7.17
C PRO A 33 -4.93 -7.06 6.64
N ILE A 34 -3.79 -6.47 6.26
CA ILE A 34 -2.65 -7.24 5.74
C ILE A 34 -2.18 -8.25 6.80
N GLY A 35 -2.04 -9.50 6.40
CA GLY A 35 -1.54 -10.59 7.26
C GLY A 35 -2.62 -11.36 8.03
N GLU A 36 -3.89 -10.93 8.02
CA GLU A 36 -4.93 -11.57 8.83
C GLU A 36 -5.70 -12.68 8.11
N ASP A 37 -6.12 -12.46 6.86
CA ASP A 37 -6.91 -13.43 6.11
C ASP A 37 -6.02 -14.38 5.30
N ALA A 38 -6.03 -15.66 5.67
CA ALA A 38 -5.20 -16.70 5.07
C ALA A 38 -5.57 -17.06 3.61
N ARG A 39 -6.65 -16.51 3.07
CA ARG A 39 -7.01 -16.69 1.65
C ARG A 39 -6.10 -15.89 0.72
N PHE A 40 -5.42 -14.87 1.22
CA PHE A 40 -4.50 -14.04 0.44
C PHE A 40 -3.06 -14.47 0.62
N ASN A 41 -2.24 -14.22 -0.41
CA ASN A 41 -0.79 -14.39 -0.34
C ASN A 41 -0.12 -13.06 0.00
N TRP A 42 -0.02 -12.79 1.30
CA TRP A 42 0.56 -11.54 1.80
C TRP A 42 2.06 -11.41 1.52
N ASP A 43 2.78 -12.53 1.41
CA ASP A 43 4.20 -12.53 1.05
C ASP A 43 4.41 -11.99 -0.38
N SER A 44 3.47 -12.22 -1.30
CA SER A 44 3.52 -11.63 -2.64
C SER A 44 3.30 -10.12 -2.63
N LEU A 45 2.44 -9.60 -1.75
CA LEU A 45 2.26 -8.15 -1.59
C LEU A 45 3.54 -7.51 -1.05
N GLN A 46 4.16 -8.12 -0.04
CA GLN A 46 5.43 -7.63 0.51
C GLN A 46 6.56 -7.69 -0.53
N ALA A 47 6.69 -8.80 -1.25
CA ALA A 47 7.71 -8.93 -2.29
C ALA A 47 7.55 -7.86 -3.39
N PHE A 48 6.31 -7.52 -3.75
CA PHE A 48 6.04 -6.43 -4.69
C PHE A 48 6.44 -5.06 -4.11
N ALA A 49 6.09 -4.79 -2.84
CA ALA A 49 6.48 -3.55 -2.16
C ALA A 49 8.00 -3.38 -2.06
N ASP A 50 8.73 -4.47 -1.82
CA ASP A 50 10.20 -4.46 -1.73
C ASP A 50 10.87 -4.17 -3.09
N GLU A 51 10.21 -4.49 -4.20
CA GLU A 51 10.74 -4.33 -5.57
C GLU A 51 10.43 -2.95 -6.16
N TYR A 52 9.31 -2.33 -5.79
CA TYR A 52 8.80 -1.12 -6.45
C TYR A 52 8.55 0.03 -5.47
N ASP A 53 9.44 1.04 -5.49
CA ASP A 53 9.20 2.35 -4.86
C ASP A 53 8.78 3.37 -5.93
N LEU A 54 7.52 3.79 -5.88
CA LEU A 54 6.90 4.77 -6.76
C LEU A 54 6.47 6.02 -5.98
N THR A 55 7.07 6.28 -4.82
CA THR A 55 6.76 7.45 -4.01
C THR A 55 6.87 8.74 -4.82
N GLY A 56 5.81 9.54 -4.80
CA GLY A 56 5.72 10.80 -5.54
C GLY A 56 5.44 10.65 -7.04
N GLN A 57 5.23 9.43 -7.54
CA GLN A 57 4.68 9.20 -8.87
C GLN A 57 3.15 9.22 -8.84
N GLU A 58 2.55 9.62 -9.95
CA GLU A 58 1.10 9.66 -10.13
C GLU A 58 0.69 8.73 -11.28
N LEU A 59 -0.37 7.95 -11.05
CA LEU A 59 -1.01 7.11 -12.05
C LEU A 59 -2.48 7.51 -12.17
N THR A 60 -2.87 8.02 -13.33
CA THR A 60 -4.29 8.29 -13.62
C THR A 60 -4.90 7.12 -14.35
N VAL A 61 -5.98 6.57 -13.81
CA VAL A 61 -6.75 5.48 -14.41
C VAL A 61 -8.11 6.01 -14.84
N PHE A 62 -8.38 5.95 -16.13
CA PHE A 62 -9.70 6.24 -16.68
C PHE A 62 -10.47 4.93 -16.86
N GLY A 63 -11.73 4.87 -16.42
CA GLY A 63 -12.51 3.64 -16.48
C GLY A 63 -14.03 3.82 -16.50
N PRO A 64 -14.77 2.72 -16.74
CA PRO A 64 -16.23 2.73 -16.86
C PRO A 64 -16.95 2.51 -15.51
N TRP A 65 -16.22 2.25 -14.43
CA TRP A 65 -16.81 1.92 -13.13
C TRP A 65 -17.25 3.19 -12.41
N LEU A 66 -18.43 3.13 -11.79
CA LEU A 66 -19.05 4.23 -11.08
C LEU A 66 -19.76 3.71 -9.82
N GLY A 67 -19.93 4.58 -8.83
CA GLY A 67 -20.61 4.24 -7.58
C GLY A 67 -19.96 3.03 -6.90
N VAL A 68 -20.75 1.99 -6.61
CA VAL A 68 -20.26 0.79 -5.92
C VAL A 68 -19.14 0.08 -6.68
N ASP A 69 -19.19 0.06 -8.01
CA ASP A 69 -18.13 -0.59 -8.79
C ASP A 69 -16.82 0.20 -8.75
N GLN A 70 -16.92 1.53 -8.66
CA GLN A 70 -15.75 2.39 -8.43
C GLN A 70 -15.17 2.14 -7.03
N ASP A 71 -16.00 2.08 -6.00
CA ASP A 71 -15.55 1.78 -4.62
C ASP A 71 -14.80 0.43 -4.57
N LEU A 72 -15.30 -0.57 -5.30
CA LEU A 72 -14.65 -1.88 -5.40
C LEU A 72 -13.31 -1.81 -6.12
N PHE A 73 -13.22 -1.06 -7.23
CA PHE A 73 -11.96 -0.85 -7.95
C PHE A 73 -10.93 -0.14 -7.05
N GLU A 74 -11.33 0.96 -6.41
CA GLU A 74 -10.48 1.73 -5.51
C GLU A 74 -9.99 0.89 -4.32
N SER A 75 -10.82 -0.04 -3.81
CA SER A 75 -10.40 -0.95 -2.73
C SER A 75 -9.24 -1.89 -3.13
N VAL A 76 -9.11 -2.24 -4.41
CA VAL A 76 -7.99 -3.03 -4.92
C VAL A 76 -6.77 -2.13 -5.12
N VAL A 77 -6.98 -0.95 -5.71
CA VAL A 77 -5.93 0.05 -5.95
C VAL A 77 -5.24 0.48 -4.65
N ALA A 78 -5.97 0.57 -3.55
CA ALA A 78 -5.41 0.93 -2.25
C ALA A 78 -4.24 0.01 -1.82
N TYR A 79 -4.23 -1.28 -2.19
CA TYR A 79 -3.10 -2.17 -1.91
C TYR A 79 -1.88 -1.87 -2.78
N PHE A 80 -2.09 -1.41 -4.02
CA PHE A 80 -1.01 -0.96 -4.90
C PHE A 80 -0.39 0.34 -4.37
N GLU A 81 -1.21 1.30 -3.98
CA GLU A 81 -0.74 2.55 -3.35
C GLU A 81 -0.01 2.27 -2.03
N TYR A 82 -0.56 1.39 -1.19
CA TYR A 82 0.10 0.94 0.04
C TYR A 82 1.47 0.32 -0.25
N ALA A 83 1.54 -0.59 -1.23
CA ALA A 83 2.75 -1.33 -1.52
C ALA A 83 3.84 -0.45 -2.14
N THR A 84 3.47 0.55 -2.94
CA THR A 84 4.43 1.28 -3.79
C THR A 84 4.63 2.75 -3.40
N GLY A 85 3.72 3.34 -2.62
CA GLY A 85 3.70 4.78 -2.34
C GLY A 85 3.26 5.66 -3.51
N ALA A 86 2.80 5.08 -4.63
CA ALA A 86 2.22 5.84 -5.74
C ALA A 86 0.91 6.53 -5.33
N ASN A 87 0.59 7.64 -5.99
CA ASN A 87 -0.73 8.28 -5.94
C ASN A 87 -1.55 7.84 -7.15
N VAL A 88 -2.71 7.23 -6.94
CA VAL A 88 -3.59 6.77 -8.02
C VAL A 88 -4.85 7.63 -8.06
N ILE A 89 -5.09 8.25 -9.22
CA ILE A 89 -6.30 9.02 -9.47
C ILE A 89 -7.22 8.20 -10.37
N TYR A 90 -8.40 7.83 -9.86
CA TYR A 90 -9.43 7.21 -10.68
C TYR A 90 -10.39 8.27 -11.27
N ALA A 91 -10.61 8.19 -12.57
CA ALA A 91 -11.58 8.99 -13.29
C ALA A 91 -12.65 8.06 -13.91
N GLY A 92 -13.81 7.97 -13.26
CA GLY A 92 -14.95 7.19 -13.75
C GLY A 92 -15.79 7.96 -14.78
N SER A 93 -16.34 7.25 -15.77
CA SER A 93 -17.24 7.83 -16.78
C SER A 93 -18.33 6.85 -17.25
N ASP A 94 -19.55 7.36 -17.40
CA ASP A 94 -20.71 6.63 -17.96
C ASP A 94 -20.67 6.53 -19.50
N SER A 95 -19.73 7.23 -20.12
CA SER A 95 -19.49 7.28 -21.56
C SER A 95 -18.03 6.98 -21.88
N PHE A 96 -17.38 6.19 -21.02
CA PHE A 96 -15.98 5.76 -21.12
C PHE A 96 -15.59 5.31 -22.54
N GLU A 97 -16.38 4.42 -23.15
CA GLU A 97 -16.10 3.86 -24.48
C GLU A 97 -16.15 4.89 -25.60
N GLN A 98 -16.83 6.01 -25.38
CA GLN A 98 -16.93 7.10 -26.36
C GLN A 98 -15.86 8.18 -26.14
N GLN A 99 -15.23 8.19 -24.97
CA GLN A 99 -14.22 9.18 -24.58
C GLN A 99 -12.79 8.71 -24.87
N ILE A 100 -12.60 7.43 -25.22
CA ILE A 100 -11.34 6.92 -25.76
C ILE A 100 -11.34 7.15 -27.28
N VAL A 101 -10.47 8.06 -27.76
CA VAL A 101 -10.33 8.45 -29.18
C VAL A 101 -8.99 8.02 -29.74
#